data_AF-A0A354A2M3-F1
#
_entry.id   AF-A0A354A2M3-F1
#
_cell.length_a   1.000
_cell.length_b   1.000
_cell.length_c   1.000
_cell.angle_alpha   90.00
_cell.angle_beta   90.00
_cell.angle_gamma   90.00
#
_symmetry.space_group_name_H-M   'P 1'
#
loop_
_entity.id
_entity.type
_entity.pdbx_description
1 polymer ?
#
loop_
_entity_poly.entity_id
_entity_poly.type
_entity_poly.pdbx_seq_one_letter_code
_entity_poly.pdbx_strand_id
1 'polypeptide(L)'
;MPEPISFGEPDVEIVAQMEEAQGSPDPETPFRIAVLGDFSGRANRQIIDNDLAGRKPILVDRDTIDDILKKLRTEIVLPVMSNDVPPVRAAFSGMDDFHPDHLFKRLDIFGALRDIRQAIKDPSSFASMVKEFQSSSTPPAPAKAEKAIEDMSSQTTGNLADQVLEGTETAPSAAGKSWGTSEWDNFLRQIIQPHIVPDIEPRQAKILDAVDAATSEVMRMILHHPDFQSLEAAWRSVHFLVSRVETDENLKLYVIDISKDELVADLSKAVDLSSTGLYKLLVEQMSKPLGGEPWAVLTGNYYFDNSSDDVNILGRLAKIAWATGAPFIAGAHENILGCESLHNTPNHEDWEKTKESNAWIALRKLPETAYLGLALPRFMLRLPYGEDTDPVEILEFDEMPYASIHNLYLWGNASIACAYLIAEAFSRNEWNLRPGSILDIENLPLHVYKEASESRTKPCAEVVFTEDAAEIILLKGIMPLLSYKNQNRVRLARFQSLSDPPANLAGPWT
;
A
#
# COMPACT_ATOMS: atom_id res chain seq x y z
N MET A 1 -10.31 -16.66 -35.66
CA MET A 1 -8.98 -16.06 -35.37
C MET A 1 -9.23 -14.99 -34.33
N PRO A 2 -8.54 -14.98 -33.18
CA PRO A 2 -8.57 -13.80 -32.32
C PRO A 2 -8.00 -12.61 -33.09
N GLU A 3 -8.62 -11.43 -32.95
CA GLU A 3 -8.13 -10.21 -33.58
C GLU A 3 -6.67 -9.93 -33.14
N PRO A 4 -5.82 -9.41 -34.05
CA PRO A 4 -4.48 -9.00 -33.67
C PRO A 4 -4.55 -7.90 -32.60
N ILE A 5 -3.82 -8.07 -31.50
CA ILE A 5 -3.75 -7.09 -30.40
C ILE A 5 -3.16 -5.80 -30.97
N SER A 6 -3.94 -4.71 -30.92
CA SER A 6 -3.49 -3.38 -31.32
C SER A 6 -3.08 -2.58 -30.08
N PHE A 7 -1.82 -2.16 -30.05
CA PHE A 7 -1.24 -1.36 -28.97
C PHE A 7 -1.32 0.15 -29.22
N GLY A 8 -2.05 0.60 -30.25
CA GLY A 8 -2.11 1.99 -30.70
C GLY A 8 -0.83 2.46 -31.39
N GLU A 9 -0.88 3.51 -32.21
CA GLU A 9 0.30 4.11 -32.84
C GLU A 9 0.59 5.50 -32.23
N PRO A 10 1.85 5.85 -31.93
CA PRO A 10 2.21 7.21 -31.54
C PRO A 10 2.22 8.15 -32.76
N ASP A 11 2.11 9.46 -32.53
CA ASP A 11 2.10 10.48 -33.58
C ASP A 11 3.43 10.51 -34.37
N VAL A 12 3.34 10.36 -35.69
CA VAL A 12 4.46 10.21 -36.63
C VAL A 12 5.38 11.43 -36.66
N GLU A 13 4.85 12.65 -36.46
CA GLU A 13 5.66 13.87 -36.50
C GLU A 13 6.53 14.04 -35.24
N ILE A 14 6.02 13.65 -34.07
CA ILE A 14 6.76 13.69 -32.80
C ILE A 14 7.85 12.60 -32.81
N VAL A 15 7.51 11.41 -33.32
CA VAL A 15 8.44 10.30 -33.50
C VAL A 15 9.64 10.69 -34.36
N ALA A 16 9.40 11.36 -35.49
CA ALA A 16 10.48 11.77 -36.40
C ALA A 16 11.42 12.81 -35.78
N GLN A 17 10.89 13.76 -35.00
CA GLN A 17 11.71 14.75 -34.28
C GLN A 17 12.55 14.14 -33.15
N MET A 18 12.10 13.02 -32.59
CA MET A 18 12.81 12.32 -31.52
C MET A 18 13.88 11.35 -32.03
N GLU A 19 13.66 10.71 -33.17
CA GLU A 19 14.71 9.97 -33.87
C GLU A 19 15.89 10.89 -34.25
N GLU A 20 15.62 12.16 -34.60
CA GLU A 20 16.65 13.19 -34.81
C GLU A 20 17.31 13.67 -33.49
N ALA A 21 16.66 13.48 -32.35
CA ALA A 21 17.12 13.90 -31.03
C ALA A 21 17.83 12.80 -30.21
N GLN A 22 18.04 11.60 -30.78
CA GLN A 22 18.84 10.54 -30.17
C GLN A 22 20.33 10.91 -30.14
N GLY A 23 20.69 11.73 -29.15
CA GLY A 23 22.05 12.02 -28.71
C GLY A 23 22.06 12.21 -27.20
N SER A 24 23.23 12.07 -26.57
CA SER A 24 23.37 12.34 -25.13
C SER A 24 22.78 13.71 -24.80
N PRO A 25 21.93 13.82 -23.76
CA PRO A 25 21.35 15.08 -23.32
C PRO A 25 22.45 16.12 -23.09
N ASP A 26 22.07 17.39 -23.28
CA ASP A 26 22.93 18.51 -22.88
C ASP A 26 23.26 18.36 -21.38
N PRO A 27 24.53 18.51 -20.96
CA PRO A 27 24.93 18.46 -19.56
C PRO A 27 24.06 19.32 -18.62
N GLU A 28 23.52 20.43 -19.10
CA GLU A 28 22.66 21.34 -18.33
C GLU A 28 21.19 20.86 -18.24
N THR A 29 20.83 19.77 -18.90
CA THR A 29 19.47 19.20 -18.83
C THR A 29 19.25 18.57 -17.46
N PRO A 30 18.25 18.98 -16.67
CA PRO A 30 18.01 18.37 -15.37
C PRO A 30 17.50 16.92 -15.53
N PHE A 31 18.00 16.05 -14.66
CA PHE A 31 17.60 14.67 -14.48
C PHE A 31 16.28 14.59 -13.70
N ARG A 32 15.17 14.52 -14.44
CA ARG A 32 13.83 14.47 -13.86
C ARG A 32 13.32 13.03 -13.74
N ILE A 33 13.01 12.60 -12.53
CA ILE A 33 12.38 11.29 -12.27
C ILE A 33 10.91 11.53 -11.91
N ALA A 34 9.99 10.87 -12.60
CA ALA A 34 8.57 10.88 -12.25
C ALA A 34 8.17 9.56 -11.59
N VAL A 35 7.57 9.64 -10.40
CA VAL A 35 6.96 8.51 -9.68
C VAL A 35 5.44 8.58 -9.87
N LEU A 36 4.88 7.63 -10.59
CA LEU A 36 3.45 7.49 -10.83
C LEU A 36 2.86 6.48 -9.84
N GLY A 37 1.73 6.80 -9.21
CA GLY A 37 1.07 5.89 -8.27
C GLY A 37 -0.16 6.52 -7.63
N ASP A 38 -0.92 5.70 -6.88
CA ASP A 38 -2.06 6.19 -6.11
C ASP A 38 -1.58 6.77 -4.76
N PHE A 39 -1.37 8.08 -4.72
CA PHE A 39 -0.86 8.78 -3.54
C PHE A 39 -1.99 9.45 -2.73
N SER A 40 -3.16 9.65 -3.34
CA SER A 40 -4.33 10.21 -2.68
C SER A 40 -5.33 9.17 -2.18
N GLY A 41 -5.10 7.88 -2.44
CA GLY A 41 -5.99 6.78 -2.03
C GLY A 41 -7.28 6.75 -2.85
N ARG A 42 -7.22 7.10 -4.14
CA ARG A 42 -8.40 7.14 -5.02
C ARG A 42 -8.93 5.76 -5.35
N ALA A 43 -8.06 4.76 -5.55
CA ALA A 43 -8.48 3.40 -5.87
C ALA A 43 -9.32 2.80 -4.74
N ASN A 44 -8.87 2.94 -3.48
CA ASN A 44 -9.63 2.52 -2.30
C ASN A 44 -11.02 3.20 -2.24
N ARG A 45 -11.11 4.47 -2.65
CA ARG A 45 -12.37 5.23 -2.68
C ARG A 45 -13.16 5.08 -3.98
N GLN A 46 -12.69 4.24 -4.91
CA GLN A 46 -13.30 4.00 -6.22
C GLN A 46 -13.51 5.28 -7.05
N ILE A 47 -12.57 6.23 -6.93
CA ILE A 47 -12.59 7.48 -7.67
C ILE A 47 -11.73 7.31 -8.92
N ILE A 48 -12.33 7.47 -10.09
CA ILE A 48 -11.63 7.53 -11.38
C ILE A 48 -11.80 8.94 -11.93
N ASP A 49 -10.74 9.73 -11.91
CA ASP A 49 -10.69 11.00 -12.64
C ASP A 49 -10.31 10.75 -14.10
N ASN A 50 -11.08 11.33 -15.01
CA ASN A 50 -10.88 11.15 -16.44
C ASN A 50 -9.97 12.22 -17.06
N ASP A 51 -9.60 13.27 -16.31
CA ASP A 51 -8.72 14.33 -16.79
C ASP A 51 -7.26 14.10 -16.38
N LEU A 52 -6.62 13.07 -16.94
CA LEU A 52 -5.19 12.84 -16.71
C LEU A 52 -4.31 13.92 -17.35
N ALA A 53 -4.75 14.54 -18.46
CA ALA A 53 -4.02 15.61 -19.12
C ALA A 53 -3.89 16.86 -18.23
N GLY A 54 -4.91 17.18 -17.43
CA GLY A 54 -4.90 18.31 -16.50
C GLY A 54 -4.06 18.10 -15.23
N ARG A 55 -3.54 16.89 -15.00
CA ARG A 55 -2.71 16.58 -13.83
C ARG A 55 -1.40 17.34 -13.89
N LYS A 56 -0.89 17.75 -12.73
CA LYS A 56 0.39 18.45 -12.62
C LYS A 56 1.37 17.57 -11.86
N PRO A 57 2.52 17.23 -12.43
CA PRO A 57 3.61 16.64 -11.67
C PRO A 57 4.02 17.58 -10.54
N ILE A 58 4.15 17.03 -9.33
CA ILE A 58 4.46 17.81 -8.13
C ILE A 58 5.92 17.51 -7.77
N LEU A 59 6.78 18.53 -7.79
CA LEU A 59 8.15 18.40 -7.29
C LEU A 59 8.11 17.99 -5.82
N VAL A 60 8.90 16.99 -5.45
CA VAL A 60 9.01 16.47 -4.08
C VAL A 60 10.46 16.40 -3.64
N ASP A 61 10.68 16.77 -2.39
CA ASP A 61 11.94 16.62 -1.66
C ASP A 61 11.63 16.21 -0.21
N ARG A 62 12.67 16.15 0.63
CA ARG A 62 12.56 15.76 2.04
C ARG A 62 11.70 16.74 2.87
N ASP A 63 11.68 18.01 2.51
CA ASP A 63 11.04 19.07 3.29
C ASP A 63 9.59 19.31 2.85
N THR A 64 9.23 18.93 1.63
CA THR A 64 7.91 19.17 1.02
C THR A 64 6.98 17.97 1.06
N ILE A 65 7.47 16.77 1.36
CA ILE A 65 6.67 15.53 1.30
C ILE A 65 5.34 15.65 2.06
N ASP A 66 5.35 16.17 3.29
CA ASP A 66 4.15 16.35 4.11
C ASP A 66 3.16 17.37 3.52
N ASP A 67 3.68 18.47 2.95
CA ASP A 67 2.84 19.46 2.27
C ASP A 67 2.13 18.86 1.04
N ILE A 68 2.77 17.92 0.35
CA ILE A 68 2.16 17.21 -0.79
C ILE A 68 1.06 16.26 -0.31
N LEU A 69 1.28 15.47 0.75
CA LEU A 69 0.24 14.63 1.38
C LEU A 69 -1.02 15.47 1.68
N LYS A 70 -0.81 16.62 2.34
CA LYS A 70 -1.89 17.55 2.68
C LYS A 70 -2.57 18.15 1.45
N LYS A 71 -1.80 18.53 0.43
CA LYS A 71 -2.31 19.10 -0.83
C LYS A 71 -3.15 18.09 -1.62
N LEU A 72 -2.74 16.82 -1.64
CA LEU A 72 -3.46 15.73 -2.30
C LEU A 72 -4.71 15.29 -1.53
N ARG A 73 -4.87 15.73 -0.27
CA ARG A 73 -5.97 15.32 0.62
C ARG A 73 -6.06 13.81 0.72
N THR A 74 -4.91 13.20 0.99
CA THR A 74 -4.77 11.75 1.07
C THR A 74 -5.72 11.17 2.12
N GLU A 75 -6.62 10.29 1.70
CA GLU A 75 -7.65 9.69 2.54
C GLU A 75 -7.97 8.27 2.05
N ILE A 76 -8.18 7.36 3.00
CA ILE A 76 -8.73 6.02 2.75
C ILE A 76 -9.91 5.73 3.67
N VAL A 77 -10.74 4.80 3.21
CA VAL A 77 -11.91 4.29 3.91
C VAL A 77 -11.72 2.79 4.09
N LEU A 78 -11.52 2.36 5.33
CA LEU A 78 -11.23 0.97 5.67
C LEU A 78 -12.49 0.28 6.21
N PRO A 79 -12.99 -0.78 5.55
CA PRO A 79 -14.05 -1.62 6.10
C PRO A 79 -13.46 -2.55 7.17
N VAL A 80 -13.42 -2.10 8.42
CA VAL A 80 -12.81 -2.87 9.51
C VAL A 80 -13.86 -3.79 10.18
N MET A 81 -13.50 -5.07 10.35
CA MET A 81 -14.19 -6.13 11.11
C MET A 81 -15.50 -6.71 10.55
N SER A 82 -16.49 -5.89 10.16
CA SER A 82 -17.82 -6.39 9.71
C SER A 82 -18.69 -5.30 9.05
N ASN A 83 -19.67 -5.68 8.23
CA ASN A 83 -20.58 -4.75 7.54
C ASN A 83 -21.45 -3.89 8.47
N ASP A 84 -21.61 -4.30 9.73
CA ASP A 84 -22.46 -3.63 10.72
C ASP A 84 -21.70 -2.53 11.50
N VAL A 85 -20.39 -2.39 11.28
CA VAL A 85 -19.55 -1.35 11.88
C VAL A 85 -19.24 -0.30 10.82
N PRO A 86 -19.41 1.00 11.09
CA PRO A 86 -19.12 2.03 10.11
C PRO A 86 -17.62 2.04 9.77
N PRO A 87 -17.27 2.28 8.49
CA PRO A 87 -15.89 2.18 8.05
C PRO A 87 -15.02 3.24 8.69
N VAL A 88 -13.75 2.89 8.94
CA VAL A 88 -12.77 3.79 9.51
C VAL A 88 -12.25 4.70 8.40
N ARG A 89 -12.47 6.01 8.55
CA ARG A 89 -11.90 7.02 7.66
C ARG A 89 -10.57 7.48 8.23
N ALA A 90 -9.51 7.32 7.46
CA ALA A 90 -8.17 7.76 7.83
C ALA A 90 -7.69 8.79 6.81
N ALA A 91 -7.49 10.02 7.27
CA ALA A 91 -6.93 11.11 6.48
C ALA A 91 -5.49 11.38 6.92
N PHE A 92 -4.59 11.57 5.95
CA PHE A 92 -3.15 11.74 6.16
C PHE A 92 -2.71 13.10 5.67
N SER A 93 -1.99 13.81 6.54
CA SER A 93 -1.46 15.15 6.30
C SER A 93 0.06 15.22 6.39
N GLY A 94 0.70 14.13 6.81
CA GLY A 94 2.15 13.98 6.86
C GLY A 94 2.54 12.52 7.15
N MET A 95 3.84 12.22 7.05
CA MET A 95 4.38 10.88 7.22
C MET A 95 4.15 10.29 8.62
N ASP A 96 4.15 11.13 9.65
CA ASP A 96 3.90 10.69 11.04
C ASP A 96 2.49 10.16 11.24
N ASP A 97 1.53 10.52 10.37
CA ASP A 97 0.15 10.06 10.48
C ASP A 97 -0.03 8.56 10.23
N PHE A 98 0.97 7.91 9.63
CA PHE A 98 1.01 6.44 9.50
C PHE A 98 1.51 5.76 10.78
N HIS A 99 2.10 6.50 11.73
CA HIS A 99 2.64 5.94 12.97
C HIS A 99 1.50 5.50 13.92
N PRO A 100 1.62 4.36 14.63
CA PRO A 100 0.60 3.86 15.56
C PRO A 100 0.17 4.89 16.61
N ASP A 101 1.12 5.68 17.13
CA ASP A 101 0.81 6.74 18.09
C ASP A 101 -0.12 7.81 17.52
N HIS A 102 0.08 8.19 16.26
CA HIS A 102 -0.77 9.18 15.58
C HIS A 102 -2.12 8.59 15.21
N LEU A 103 -2.15 7.35 14.72
CA LEU A 103 -3.39 6.62 14.44
C LEU A 103 -4.24 6.50 15.70
N PHE A 104 -3.64 6.09 16.82
CA PHE A 104 -4.31 5.98 18.12
C PHE A 104 -4.85 7.32 18.62
N LYS A 105 -4.14 8.43 18.35
CA LYS A 105 -4.56 9.79 18.69
C LYS A 105 -5.69 10.33 17.79
N ARG A 106 -5.77 9.91 16.53
CA ARG A 106 -6.62 10.59 15.54
C ARG A 106 -7.86 9.82 15.11
N LEU A 107 -7.79 8.49 15.03
CA LEU A 107 -8.91 7.72 14.49
C LEU A 107 -10.05 7.58 15.52
N ASP A 108 -11.28 7.78 15.05
CA ASP A 108 -12.47 7.76 15.90
C ASP A 108 -12.70 6.41 16.58
N ILE A 109 -12.29 5.31 15.92
CA ILE A 109 -12.36 3.95 16.46
C ILE A 109 -11.59 3.81 17.79
N PHE A 110 -10.48 4.53 17.94
CA PHE A 110 -9.71 4.57 19.20
C PHE A 110 -10.28 5.58 20.19
N GLY A 111 -11.13 6.51 19.76
CA GLY A 111 -11.84 7.45 20.63
C GLY A 111 -12.62 6.74 21.73
N ALA A 112 -13.46 5.79 21.35
CA ALA A 112 -14.26 5.03 22.30
C ALA A 112 -13.39 4.17 23.25
N LEU A 113 -12.30 3.57 22.74
CA LEU A 113 -11.35 2.81 23.56
C LEU A 113 -10.61 3.70 24.58
N ARG A 114 -10.23 4.92 24.20
CA ARG A 114 -9.63 5.91 25.11
C ARG A 114 -10.60 6.35 26.20
N ASP A 115 -11.85 6.60 25.84
CA ASP A 115 -12.89 6.99 26.79
C ASP A 115 -13.13 5.87 27.82
N ILE A 116 -13.20 4.61 27.36
CA ILE A 116 -13.29 3.43 28.23
C ILE A 116 -12.07 3.33 29.15
N ARG A 117 -10.87 3.46 28.58
CA ARG A 117 -9.61 3.41 29.34
C ARG A 117 -9.56 4.49 30.43
N GLN A 118 -10.02 5.70 30.13
CA GLN A 118 -10.09 6.81 31.09
C GLN A 118 -11.14 6.56 32.18
N ALA A 119 -12.32 6.05 31.81
CA ALA A 119 -13.38 5.72 32.75
C ALA A 119 -13.00 4.60 33.72
N ILE A 120 -12.21 3.62 33.27
CA ILE A 120 -11.67 2.55 34.14
C ILE A 120 -10.61 3.10 35.09
N LYS A 121 -9.80 4.07 34.67
CA LYS A 121 -8.79 4.72 35.53
C LYS A 121 -9.41 5.59 36.62
N ASP A 122 -10.60 6.15 36.40
CA ASP A 122 -11.33 6.94 37.39
C ASP A 122 -12.16 6.04 38.35
N PRO A 123 -11.85 6.03 39.67
CA PRO A 123 -12.54 5.18 40.64
C PRO A 123 -14.06 5.37 40.71
N SER A 124 -14.57 6.59 40.53
CA SER A 124 -16.02 6.87 40.56
C SER A 124 -16.76 6.36 39.33
N SER A 125 -16.13 6.46 38.16
CA SER A 125 -16.70 6.00 36.89
C SER A 125 -16.66 4.46 36.79
N PHE A 126 -15.57 3.84 37.24
CA PHE A 126 -15.43 2.38 37.27
C PHE A 126 -16.51 1.69 38.13
N ALA A 127 -16.83 2.25 39.31
CA ALA A 127 -17.88 1.71 40.18
C ALA A 127 -19.27 1.70 39.52
N SER A 128 -19.54 2.71 38.68
CA SER A 128 -20.78 2.82 37.91
C SER A 128 -20.81 1.80 36.75
N MET A 129 -19.70 1.66 36.00
CA MET A 129 -19.58 0.67 34.92
C MET A 129 -19.73 -0.77 35.42
N VAL A 130 -19.14 -1.11 36.57
CA VAL A 130 -19.25 -2.45 37.17
C VAL A 130 -20.70 -2.75 37.58
N LYS A 131 -21.41 -1.77 38.15
CA LYS A 131 -22.85 -1.91 38.47
C LYS A 131 -23.70 -2.12 37.22
N GLU A 132 -23.39 -1.42 36.13
CA GLU A 132 -24.09 -1.56 34.85
C GLU A 132 -23.87 -2.95 34.23
N PHE A 133 -22.62 -3.43 34.20
CA PHE A 133 -22.27 -4.77 33.71
C PHE A 133 -22.92 -5.89 34.54
N GLN A 134 -22.97 -5.72 35.86
CA GLN A 134 -23.64 -6.64 36.80
C GLN A 134 -25.17 -6.62 36.65
N SER A 135 -25.75 -5.47 36.32
CA SER A 135 -27.21 -5.36 36.06
C SER A 135 -27.61 -5.96 34.71
N SER A 136 -26.72 -5.96 33.71
CA SER A 136 -26.96 -6.58 32.40
C SER A 136 -26.67 -8.09 32.35
N SER A 137 -26.03 -8.65 33.38
CA SER A 137 -25.76 -10.09 33.49
C SER A 137 -26.85 -10.80 34.31
N THR A 138 -28.06 -10.84 33.75
CA THR A 138 -29.06 -11.83 34.21
C THR A 138 -28.71 -13.16 33.53
N PRO A 139 -28.45 -14.26 34.26
CA PRO A 139 -28.22 -15.55 33.63
C PRO A 139 -29.48 -15.99 32.85
N PRO A 140 -29.36 -16.60 31.66
CA PRO A 140 -30.52 -17.21 31.03
C PRO A 140 -31.02 -18.33 31.94
N ALA A 141 -32.27 -18.23 32.39
CA ALA A 141 -32.95 -19.32 33.05
C ALA A 141 -32.91 -20.56 32.14
N PRO A 142 -32.70 -21.78 32.67
CA PRO A 142 -32.63 -22.97 31.84
C PRO A 142 -33.98 -23.17 31.13
N ALA A 143 -33.96 -23.10 29.80
CA ALA A 143 -35.09 -23.42 28.96
C ALA A 143 -35.50 -24.88 29.20
N LYS A 144 -36.60 -25.09 29.92
CA LYS A 144 -37.33 -26.36 29.86
C LYS A 144 -37.97 -26.43 28.48
N ALA A 145 -37.56 -27.43 27.70
CA ALA A 145 -38.22 -27.81 26.47
C ALA A 145 -39.68 -28.19 26.74
N GLU A 146 -40.62 -27.43 26.19
CA GLU A 146 -42.02 -27.81 26.12
C GLU A 146 -42.25 -28.75 24.94
N LYS A 147 -42.86 -29.91 25.24
CA LYS A 147 -43.62 -30.71 24.28
C LYS A 147 -44.90 -29.94 23.94
N ALA A 148 -45.19 -29.81 22.65
CA ALA A 148 -46.51 -29.43 22.17
C ALA A 148 -47.56 -30.50 22.51
N ILE A 149 -48.79 -30.05 22.79
CA ILE A 149 -50.08 -30.50 22.18
C ILE A 149 -51.25 -29.89 22.99
N GLU A 150 -52.14 -29.18 22.28
CA GLU A 150 -53.58 -28.88 22.51
C GLU A 150 -53.98 -28.20 23.86
N ASP A 151 -54.89 -27.22 23.93
CA ASP A 151 -56.19 -27.12 23.27
C ASP A 151 -56.81 -25.70 23.45
N MET A 152 -57.82 -25.40 22.63
CA MET A 152 -58.62 -24.17 22.56
C MET A 152 -59.31 -23.73 23.88
N SER A 153 -59.43 -22.42 24.13
CA SER A 153 -60.74 -21.70 24.18
C SER A 153 -60.71 -20.28 24.82
N SER A 154 -61.54 -19.41 24.22
CA SER A 154 -62.23 -18.20 24.76
C SER A 154 -61.40 -16.99 25.24
N GLN A 155 -61.41 -15.85 24.53
CA GLN A 155 -62.46 -14.82 24.38
C GLN A 155 -62.46 -13.71 25.47
N THR A 156 -62.34 -12.46 24.97
CA THR A 156 -63.01 -11.20 25.39
C THR A 156 -62.23 -10.14 26.20
N THR A 157 -62.05 -8.99 25.53
CA THR A 157 -62.19 -7.57 25.95
C THR A 157 -61.24 -6.91 26.95
N GLY A 158 -60.55 -5.88 26.44
CA GLY A 158 -60.73 -4.49 26.89
C GLY A 158 -59.84 -3.99 28.04
N ASN A 159 -58.83 -3.16 27.72
CA ASN A 159 -58.81 -1.73 28.04
C ASN A 159 -57.40 -1.13 27.88
N LEU A 160 -57.29 -0.28 26.86
CA LEU A 160 -56.37 0.85 26.83
C LEU A 160 -56.94 1.93 27.76
N ALA A 161 -56.05 2.62 28.49
CA ALA A 161 -56.26 3.74 29.41
C ALA A 161 -56.57 3.38 30.88
N ASP A 162 -55.50 3.42 31.69
CA ASP A 162 -55.40 3.64 33.16
C ASP A 162 -54.10 2.93 33.58
N GLN A 163 -52.96 3.56 33.86
CA GLN A 163 -52.73 4.73 34.70
C GLN A 163 -51.40 5.38 34.30
N VAL A 164 -51.50 6.58 33.76
CA VAL A 164 -50.49 7.63 33.90
C VAL A 164 -50.81 8.33 35.22
N LEU A 165 -49.95 8.25 36.24
CA LEU A 165 -49.71 9.27 37.28
C LEU A 165 -48.84 8.71 38.43
N GLU A 166 -48.03 9.60 39.01
CA GLU A 166 -47.06 9.42 40.12
C GLU A 166 -45.69 8.83 39.69
N GLY A 167 -44.56 9.55 39.80
CA GLY A 167 -44.31 10.81 40.46
C GLY A 167 -42.93 11.36 40.05
N THR A 168 -42.89 12.68 39.92
CA THR A 168 -41.68 13.50 39.85
C THR A 168 -40.83 13.34 41.10
N GLU A 169 -39.68 12.68 40.99
CA GLU A 169 -38.51 12.94 41.82
C GLU A 169 -37.32 13.28 40.92
N THR A 170 -37.01 14.57 40.85
CA THR A 170 -35.77 15.10 40.31
C THR A 170 -34.62 14.76 41.26
N ALA A 171 -33.80 13.78 40.88
CA ALA A 171 -32.45 13.57 41.42
C ALA A 171 -31.42 14.29 40.53
N PRO A 172 -30.29 14.77 41.10
CA PRO A 172 -29.37 15.68 40.40
C PRO A 172 -28.67 14.96 39.24
N SER A 173 -28.55 15.68 38.13
CA SER A 173 -27.75 15.30 36.97
C SER A 173 -26.28 15.14 37.39
N ALA A 174 -25.83 13.91 37.56
CA ALA A 174 -24.44 13.54 37.38
C ALA A 174 -24.26 13.24 35.88
N ALA A 175 -23.67 14.19 35.15
CA ALA A 175 -23.29 14.00 33.76
C ALA A 175 -22.10 13.03 33.67
N GLY A 176 -22.34 11.74 33.92
CA GLY A 176 -21.52 10.66 33.37
C GLY A 176 -22.19 10.21 32.08
N LYS A 177 -21.48 10.25 30.95
CA LYS A 177 -21.98 9.65 29.70
C LYS A 177 -22.32 8.19 29.99
N SER A 178 -23.61 7.87 29.95
CA SER A 178 -24.09 6.49 29.92
C SER A 178 -23.43 5.77 28.74
N TRP A 179 -22.99 4.53 28.94
CA TRP A 179 -22.71 3.63 27.82
C TRP A 179 -23.90 3.68 26.87
N GLY A 180 -23.65 4.14 25.64
CA GLY A 180 -24.71 4.35 24.68
C GLY A 180 -25.27 3.01 24.20
N THR A 181 -26.45 3.06 23.62
CA THR A 181 -27.00 2.03 22.74
C THR A 181 -26.30 2.00 21.38
N SER A 182 -25.09 2.58 21.26
CA SER A 182 -24.41 2.71 19.98
C SER A 182 -23.86 1.35 19.52
N GLU A 183 -23.86 1.14 18.21
CA GLU A 183 -23.33 -0.08 17.58
C GLU A 183 -21.84 -0.29 17.94
N TRP A 184 -21.11 0.81 18.15
CA TRP A 184 -19.74 0.84 18.65
C TRP A 184 -19.61 0.31 20.09
N ASP A 185 -20.52 0.68 20.99
CA ASP A 185 -20.49 0.21 22.38
C ASP A 185 -20.74 -1.32 22.46
N ASN A 186 -21.60 -1.84 21.59
CA ASN A 186 -21.87 -3.28 21.49
C ASN A 186 -20.68 -4.06 20.92
N PHE A 187 -20.01 -3.50 19.92
CA PHE A 187 -18.80 -4.07 19.33
C PHE A 187 -17.64 -4.12 20.32
N LEU A 188 -17.40 -3.02 21.05
CA LEU A 188 -16.36 -2.98 22.08
C LEU A 188 -16.62 -4.03 23.16
N ARG A 189 -17.88 -4.23 23.56
CA ARG A 189 -18.26 -5.34 24.45
C ARG A 189 -17.88 -6.69 23.87
N GLN A 190 -18.12 -6.95 22.58
CA GLN A 190 -17.78 -8.24 21.95
C GLN A 190 -16.27 -8.50 21.86
N ILE A 191 -15.44 -7.48 21.61
CA ILE A 191 -13.97 -7.65 21.57
C ILE A 191 -13.39 -7.83 22.97
N ILE A 192 -13.92 -7.10 23.95
CA ILE A 192 -13.41 -7.13 25.33
C ILE A 192 -13.90 -8.40 26.05
N GLN A 193 -15.11 -8.89 25.78
CA GLN A 193 -15.76 -10.00 26.50
C GLN A 193 -14.95 -11.32 26.57
N PRO A 194 -14.28 -11.80 25.50
CA PRO A 194 -13.40 -12.98 25.56
C PRO A 194 -12.21 -12.81 26.50
N HIS A 195 -11.79 -11.57 26.74
CA HIS A 195 -10.61 -11.22 27.52
C HIS A 195 -10.94 -10.97 29.01
N ILE A 196 -12.21 -11.05 29.42
CA ILE A 196 -12.65 -10.89 30.82
C ILE A 196 -12.62 -12.23 31.55
N VAL A 197 -11.63 -12.43 32.42
CA VAL A 197 -11.55 -13.61 33.31
C VAL A 197 -12.37 -13.36 34.59
N PRO A 198 -13.27 -14.28 34.99
CA PRO A 198 -14.06 -14.14 36.20
C PRO A 198 -13.27 -14.57 37.44
N ASP A 199 -12.47 -13.69 38.05
CA ASP A 199 -12.12 -13.83 39.48
C ASP A 199 -11.67 -12.52 40.18
N ILE A 200 -11.93 -12.45 41.50
CA ILE A 200 -12.04 -11.27 42.36
C ILE A 200 -10.66 -10.69 42.76
N GLU A 201 -10.40 -9.48 42.23
CA GLU A 201 -9.27 -8.55 42.40
C GLU A 201 -7.86 -8.87 41.83
N PRO A 202 -7.15 -7.85 41.29
CA PRO A 202 -7.60 -6.46 41.05
C PRO A 202 -8.33 -6.37 39.70
N ARG A 203 -9.67 -6.29 39.76
CA ARG A 203 -10.55 -6.33 38.58
C ARG A 203 -10.28 -5.17 37.61
N GLN A 204 -9.83 -4.04 38.12
CA GLN A 204 -9.51 -2.84 37.34
C GLN A 204 -8.29 -3.05 36.43
N ALA A 205 -7.20 -3.63 36.96
CA ALA A 205 -5.98 -3.89 36.18
C ALA A 205 -6.26 -4.88 35.05
N LYS A 206 -6.94 -5.99 35.35
CA LYS A 206 -7.31 -6.99 34.33
C LYS A 206 -8.20 -6.44 33.21
N ILE A 207 -9.14 -5.53 33.54
CA ILE A 207 -9.98 -4.89 32.52
C ILE A 207 -9.17 -3.88 31.71
N LEU A 208 -8.24 -3.15 32.35
CA LEU A 208 -7.33 -2.25 31.65
C LEU A 208 -6.45 -3.04 30.66
N ASP A 209 -5.88 -4.16 31.10
CA ASP A 209 -5.09 -5.06 30.25
C ASP A 209 -5.92 -5.59 29.06
N ALA A 210 -7.18 -5.95 29.29
CA ALA A 210 -8.09 -6.39 28.23
C ALA A 210 -8.40 -5.28 27.21
N VAL A 211 -8.54 -4.03 27.66
CA VAL A 211 -8.75 -2.87 26.79
C VAL A 211 -7.49 -2.55 25.98
N ASP A 212 -6.31 -2.63 26.61
CA ASP A 212 -5.04 -2.40 25.95
C ASP A 212 -4.76 -3.51 24.92
N ALA A 213 -5.05 -4.78 25.24
CA ALA A 213 -4.97 -5.90 24.29
C ALA A 213 -5.93 -5.71 23.09
N ALA A 214 -7.18 -5.32 23.35
CA ALA A 214 -8.16 -5.02 22.30
C ALA A 214 -7.70 -3.85 21.40
N THR A 215 -7.12 -2.82 22.00
CA THR A 215 -6.56 -1.66 21.28
C THR A 215 -5.43 -2.09 20.35
N SER A 216 -4.49 -2.89 20.84
CA SER A 216 -3.39 -3.42 20.03
C SER A 216 -3.90 -4.30 18.89
N GLU A 217 -4.95 -5.10 19.10
CA GLU A 217 -5.52 -5.91 18.04
C GLU A 217 -6.17 -5.06 16.93
N VAL A 218 -6.98 -4.08 17.31
CA VAL A 218 -7.56 -3.12 16.34
C VAL A 218 -6.47 -2.38 15.57
N MET A 219 -5.37 -1.98 16.25
CA MET A 219 -4.24 -1.33 15.61
C MET A 219 -3.58 -2.22 14.56
N ARG A 220 -3.29 -3.50 14.88
CA ARG A 220 -2.75 -4.46 13.90
C ARG A 220 -3.67 -4.62 12.71
N MET A 221 -4.99 -4.75 12.93
CA MET A 221 -5.96 -4.88 11.84
C MET A 221 -5.94 -3.68 10.89
N ILE A 222 -5.73 -2.46 11.40
CA ILE A 222 -5.60 -1.26 10.57
C ILE A 222 -4.27 -1.26 9.82
N LEU A 223 -3.14 -1.46 10.51
CA LEU A 223 -1.80 -1.46 9.92
C LEU A 223 -1.62 -2.53 8.85
N HIS A 224 -2.28 -3.68 9.02
CA HIS A 224 -2.20 -4.82 8.12
C HIS A 224 -3.31 -4.87 7.08
N HIS A 225 -4.20 -3.87 7.06
CA HIS A 225 -5.21 -3.78 6.02
C HIS A 225 -4.54 -3.53 4.66
N PRO A 226 -4.85 -4.28 3.59
CA PRO A 226 -4.19 -4.15 2.29
C PRO A 226 -4.21 -2.72 1.72
N ASP A 227 -5.34 -2.01 1.84
CA ASP A 227 -5.46 -0.62 1.38
C ASP A 227 -4.60 0.36 2.22
N PHE A 228 -4.47 0.12 3.53
CA PHE A 228 -3.61 0.92 4.39
C PHE A 228 -2.15 0.68 4.03
N GLN A 229 -1.74 -0.59 3.91
CA GLN A 229 -0.37 -0.95 3.51
C GLN A 229 -0.02 -0.43 2.12
N SER A 230 -0.97 -0.46 1.17
CA SER A 230 -0.74 0.03 -0.19
C SER A 230 -0.46 1.54 -0.19
N LEU A 231 -1.26 2.31 0.55
CA LEU A 231 -1.04 3.75 0.68
C LEU A 231 0.25 4.07 1.47
N GLU A 232 0.48 3.40 2.60
CA GLU A 232 1.69 3.59 3.39
C GLU A 232 2.94 3.23 2.57
N ALA A 233 2.92 2.12 1.83
CA ALA A 233 4.04 1.68 1.00
C ALA A 233 4.33 2.66 -0.14
N ALA A 234 3.31 3.25 -0.74
CA ALA A 234 3.46 4.28 -1.77
C ALA A 234 4.18 5.52 -1.21
N TRP A 235 3.72 6.04 -0.08
CA TRP A 235 4.34 7.21 0.54
C TRP A 235 5.72 6.93 1.14
N ARG A 236 5.90 5.77 1.78
CA ARG A 236 7.21 5.33 2.30
C ARG A 236 8.22 5.09 1.19
N SER A 237 7.76 4.73 -0.02
CA SER A 237 8.60 4.60 -1.21
C SER A 237 9.06 5.96 -1.75
N VAL A 238 8.19 6.99 -1.74
CA VAL A 238 8.61 8.37 -2.05
C VAL A 238 9.59 8.87 -0.98
N HIS A 239 9.25 8.66 0.30
CA HIS A 239 10.14 8.97 1.42
C HIS A 239 11.51 8.28 1.28
N PHE A 240 11.54 7.00 0.86
CA PHE A 240 12.76 6.26 0.61
C PHE A 240 13.65 6.93 -0.45
N LEU A 241 13.08 7.47 -1.52
CA LEU A 241 13.83 8.19 -2.56
C LEU A 241 14.37 9.52 -2.02
N VAL A 242 13.50 10.38 -1.48
CA VAL A 242 13.89 11.75 -1.07
C VAL A 242 14.81 11.77 0.16
N SER A 243 14.80 10.72 0.99
CA SER A 243 15.70 10.61 2.14
C SER A 243 17.08 10.06 1.79
N ARG A 244 17.25 9.49 0.60
CA ARG A 244 18.51 8.83 0.19
C ARG A 244 19.19 9.47 -1.01
N VAL A 245 18.44 10.15 -1.88
CA VAL A 245 18.97 10.87 -3.04
C VAL A 245 19.08 12.35 -2.70
N GLU A 246 20.25 12.94 -2.91
CA GLU A 246 20.42 14.38 -2.85
C GLU A 246 19.75 15.02 -4.07
N THR A 247 18.69 15.79 -3.83
CA THR A 247 17.94 16.51 -4.87
C THR A 247 18.42 17.96 -4.93
N ASP A 248 18.60 18.48 -6.14
CA ASP A 248 19.09 19.84 -6.40
C ASP A 248 18.54 20.39 -7.72
N GLU A 249 19.19 21.41 -8.30
CA GLU A 249 18.78 21.97 -9.60
C GLU A 249 18.95 20.97 -10.75
N ASN A 250 19.87 20.00 -10.61
CA ASN A 250 20.21 19.00 -11.61
C ASN A 250 19.43 17.70 -11.45
N LEU A 251 19.10 17.25 -10.25
CA LEU A 251 18.28 16.06 -10.01
C LEU A 251 16.98 16.43 -9.30
N LYS A 252 15.85 16.18 -9.98
CA LYS A 252 14.52 16.53 -9.48
C LYS A 252 13.60 15.31 -9.45
N LEU A 253 12.94 15.09 -8.31
CA LEU A 253 11.93 14.04 -8.14
C LEU A 253 10.52 14.63 -8.24
N TYR A 254 9.65 13.99 -9.00
CA TYR A 254 8.26 14.41 -9.17
C TYR A 254 7.33 13.27 -8.81
N VAL A 255 6.24 13.59 -8.12
CA VAL A 255 5.12 12.67 -7.86
C VAL A 255 3.95 13.03 -8.77
N ILE A 256 3.36 12.01 -9.38
CA ILE A 256 2.15 12.12 -10.20
C ILE A 256 1.11 11.15 -9.66
N ASP A 257 0.04 11.71 -9.09
CA ASP A 257 -1.03 10.96 -8.43
C ASP A 257 -2.07 10.45 -9.44
N ILE A 258 -1.87 9.19 -9.85
CA ILE A 258 -2.68 8.45 -10.83
C ILE A 258 -2.83 7.03 -10.28
N SER A 259 -4.05 6.53 -10.14
CA SER A 259 -4.24 5.12 -9.76
C SER A 259 -4.01 4.17 -10.94
N LYS A 260 -3.74 2.88 -10.68
CA LYS A 260 -3.65 1.87 -11.76
C LYS A 260 -4.97 1.83 -12.55
N ASP A 261 -6.10 1.96 -11.88
CA ASP A 261 -7.43 1.96 -12.51
C ASP A 261 -7.64 3.18 -13.43
N GLU A 262 -7.21 4.38 -13.00
CA GLU A 262 -7.23 5.58 -13.84
C GLU A 262 -6.34 5.42 -15.08
N LEU A 263 -5.15 4.87 -14.90
CA LEU A 263 -4.21 4.58 -15.99
C LEU A 263 -4.78 3.57 -16.99
N VAL A 264 -5.36 2.47 -16.50
CA VAL A 264 -6.01 1.45 -17.34
C VAL A 264 -7.20 2.08 -18.08
N ALA A 265 -8.04 2.84 -17.37
CA ALA A 265 -9.22 3.47 -17.95
C ALA A 265 -8.85 4.50 -19.04
N ASP A 266 -7.82 5.32 -18.84
CA ASP A 266 -7.37 6.29 -19.85
C ASP A 266 -6.78 5.59 -21.09
N LEU A 267 -5.86 4.65 -20.88
CA LEU A 267 -5.19 3.95 -21.98
C LEU A 267 -6.12 3.03 -22.77
N SER A 268 -7.21 2.56 -22.18
CA SER A 268 -8.17 1.68 -22.86
C SER A 268 -9.23 2.45 -23.66
N LYS A 269 -9.42 3.75 -23.42
CA LYS A 269 -10.47 4.56 -24.08
C LYS A 269 -10.17 4.87 -25.54
N ALA A 270 -8.89 5.00 -25.90
CA ALA A 270 -8.49 5.47 -27.22
C ALA A 270 -7.68 4.42 -27.98
N VAL A 271 -7.91 4.31 -29.28
CA VAL A 271 -7.05 3.51 -30.16
C VAL A 271 -5.73 4.24 -30.39
N ASP A 272 -5.80 5.55 -30.60
CA ASP A 272 -4.64 6.44 -30.77
C ASP A 272 -4.13 6.94 -29.43
N LEU A 273 -2.86 6.68 -29.14
CA LEU A 273 -2.22 7.04 -27.87
C LEU A 273 -2.07 8.55 -27.71
N SER A 274 -1.89 9.31 -28.80
CA SER A 274 -1.72 10.77 -28.74
C SER A 274 -2.91 11.48 -28.10
N SER A 275 -4.10 10.90 -28.26
CA SER A 275 -5.35 11.45 -27.73
C SER A 275 -5.54 11.21 -26.22
N THR A 276 -4.80 10.26 -25.62
CA THR A 276 -4.91 9.87 -24.21
C THR A 276 -4.40 10.96 -23.26
N GLY A 277 -4.95 11.03 -22.05
CA GLY A 277 -4.51 12.02 -21.07
C GLY A 277 -3.08 11.78 -20.60
N LEU A 278 -2.69 10.50 -20.44
CA LEU A 278 -1.34 10.12 -20.03
C LEU A 278 -0.28 10.53 -21.07
N TYR A 279 -0.56 10.37 -22.36
CA TYR A 279 0.35 10.80 -23.42
C TYR A 279 0.55 12.32 -23.40
N LYS A 280 -0.54 13.09 -23.29
CA LYS A 280 -0.46 14.56 -23.20
C LYS A 280 0.35 15.02 -22.00
N LEU A 281 0.16 14.36 -20.86
CA LEU A 281 0.87 14.67 -19.61
C LEU A 281 2.37 14.37 -19.68
N LEU A 282 2.74 13.20 -20.22
CA LEU A 282 4.13 12.73 -20.16
C LEU A 282 4.97 13.11 -21.39
N VAL A 283 4.34 13.23 -22.56
CA VAL A 283 5.00 13.51 -23.84
C VAL A 283 4.79 14.97 -24.25
N GLU A 284 3.54 15.37 -24.53
CA GLU A 284 3.28 16.70 -25.11
C GLU A 284 3.72 17.83 -24.18
N GLN A 285 3.29 17.81 -22.92
CA GLN A 285 3.62 18.86 -21.93
C GLN A 285 5.12 18.99 -21.65
N MET A 286 5.90 17.94 -21.92
CA MET A 286 7.35 17.93 -21.70
C MET A 286 8.15 18.26 -22.96
N SER A 287 7.47 18.53 -24.07
CA SER A 287 8.12 18.86 -25.33
C SER A 287 8.75 20.25 -25.30
N LYS A 288 9.94 20.38 -25.91
CA LYS A 288 10.73 21.62 -25.96
C LYS A 288 9.98 22.85 -26.49
N PRO A 289 9.08 22.77 -27.50
CA PRO A 289 8.30 23.93 -27.96
C PRO A 289 7.41 24.55 -26.87
N LEU A 290 7.05 23.78 -25.84
CA LEU A 290 6.28 24.25 -24.70
C LEU A 290 7.16 24.68 -23.52
N GLY A 291 8.49 24.70 -23.70
CA GLY A 291 9.45 24.98 -22.64
C GLY A 291 9.54 23.86 -21.60
N GLY A 292 9.05 22.67 -21.91
CA GLY A 292 9.14 21.49 -21.04
C GLY A 292 10.55 20.92 -21.00
N GLU A 293 10.95 20.44 -19.83
CA GLU A 293 12.17 19.65 -19.64
C GLU A 293 11.81 18.15 -19.78
N PRO A 294 12.55 17.34 -20.55
CA PRO A 294 12.21 15.94 -20.74
C PRO A 294 12.33 15.13 -19.44
N TRP A 295 11.60 14.02 -19.37
CA TRP A 295 11.79 13.04 -18.31
C TRP A 295 13.07 12.26 -18.53
N ALA A 296 13.77 11.92 -17.44
CA ALA A 296 14.92 11.03 -17.48
C ALA A 296 14.54 9.59 -17.14
N VAL A 297 13.61 9.40 -16.21
CA VAL A 297 13.08 8.10 -15.78
C VAL A 297 11.61 8.26 -15.40
N LEU A 298 10.77 7.32 -15.85
CA LEU A 298 9.41 7.15 -15.37
C LEU A 298 9.37 5.88 -14.52
N THR A 299 8.88 5.98 -13.29
CA THR A 299 8.70 4.81 -12.42
C THR A 299 7.24 4.69 -12.00
N GLY A 300 6.62 3.56 -12.33
CA GLY A 300 5.27 3.20 -11.92
C GLY A 300 5.31 2.41 -10.63
N ASN A 301 4.66 2.93 -9.59
CA ASN A 301 4.37 2.19 -8.36
C ASN A 301 3.14 1.28 -8.56
N TYR A 302 3.22 0.41 -9.57
CA TYR A 302 2.19 -0.57 -9.92
C TYR A 302 2.84 -1.95 -10.07
N TYR A 303 2.00 -2.98 -10.01
CA TYR A 303 2.38 -4.35 -10.32
C TYR A 303 1.67 -4.81 -11.59
N PHE A 304 2.41 -5.38 -12.53
CA PHE A 304 1.89 -5.95 -13.76
C PHE A 304 2.18 -7.45 -13.84
N ASP A 305 1.23 -8.21 -14.38
CA ASP A 305 1.39 -9.65 -14.63
C ASP A 305 1.35 -9.99 -16.13
N ASN A 306 1.16 -11.27 -16.47
CA ASN A 306 1.05 -11.77 -17.84
C ASN A 306 -0.41 -11.92 -18.33
N SER A 307 -1.38 -11.33 -17.62
CA SER A 307 -2.78 -11.27 -18.05
C SER A 307 -2.92 -10.47 -19.35
N SER A 308 -4.00 -10.73 -20.11
CA SER A 308 -4.25 -10.01 -21.36
C SER A 308 -4.35 -8.51 -21.19
N ASP A 309 -4.91 -8.08 -20.06
CA ASP A 309 -5.20 -6.68 -19.78
C ASP A 309 -3.89 -5.95 -19.44
N ASP A 310 -3.08 -6.51 -18.54
CA ASP A 310 -1.77 -5.95 -18.21
C ASP A 310 -0.83 -5.97 -19.42
N VAL A 311 -0.85 -7.02 -20.27
CA VAL A 311 -0.06 -7.06 -21.51
C VAL A 311 -0.43 -5.91 -22.46
N ASN A 312 -1.72 -5.61 -22.62
CA ASN A 312 -2.18 -4.52 -23.48
C ASN A 312 -1.68 -3.17 -22.94
N ILE A 313 -1.84 -2.95 -21.64
CA ILE A 313 -1.41 -1.72 -20.96
C ILE A 313 0.11 -1.57 -21.01
N LEU A 314 0.89 -2.63 -20.77
CA LEU A 314 2.35 -2.62 -20.88
C LEU A 314 2.82 -2.27 -22.30
N GLY A 315 2.16 -2.80 -23.34
CA GLY A 315 2.51 -2.45 -24.72
C GLY A 315 2.26 -0.98 -25.05
N ARG A 316 1.18 -0.40 -24.51
CA ARG A 316 0.89 1.04 -24.63
C ARG A 316 1.87 1.90 -23.85
N LEU A 317 2.21 1.49 -22.62
CA LEU A 317 3.21 2.16 -21.79
C LEU A 317 4.60 2.11 -22.42
N ALA A 318 4.99 1.01 -23.07
CA ALA A 318 6.24 0.91 -23.80
C ALA A 318 6.33 1.97 -24.92
N LYS A 319 5.24 2.17 -25.67
CA LYS A 319 5.16 3.19 -26.72
C LYS A 319 5.22 4.62 -26.17
N ILE A 320 4.55 4.88 -25.03
CA ILE A 320 4.65 6.17 -24.34
C ILE A 320 6.08 6.39 -23.83
N ALA A 321 6.69 5.40 -23.19
CA ALA A 321 8.06 5.47 -22.68
C ALA A 321 9.04 5.80 -23.82
N TRP A 322 8.96 5.07 -24.92
CA TRP A 322 9.72 5.34 -26.13
C TRP A 322 9.49 6.77 -26.66
N ALA A 323 8.24 7.22 -26.74
CA ALA A 323 7.89 8.59 -27.13
C ALA A 323 8.28 9.67 -26.09
N THR A 324 8.70 9.31 -24.88
CA THR A 324 9.32 10.26 -23.93
C THR A 324 10.85 10.25 -24.03
N GLY A 325 11.44 9.23 -24.64
CA GLY A 325 12.88 8.97 -24.57
C GLY A 325 13.35 8.49 -23.18
N ALA A 326 12.42 8.24 -22.24
CA ALA A 326 12.71 7.80 -20.88
C ALA A 326 12.17 6.38 -20.65
N PRO A 327 12.87 5.53 -19.88
CA PRO A 327 12.33 4.23 -19.55
C PRO A 327 11.15 4.35 -18.59
N PHE A 328 10.17 3.47 -18.77
CA PHE A 328 9.13 3.19 -17.80
C PHE A 328 9.48 1.92 -17.02
N ILE A 329 9.66 2.05 -15.71
CA ILE A 329 10.01 0.95 -14.82
C ILE A 329 8.85 0.69 -13.86
N ALA A 330 8.37 -0.55 -13.75
CA ALA A 330 7.32 -0.92 -12.81
C ALA A 330 7.62 -2.24 -12.09
N GLY A 331 6.78 -2.58 -11.11
CA GLY A 331 6.85 -3.86 -10.43
C GLY A 331 6.25 -4.97 -11.29
N ALA A 332 6.87 -6.15 -11.28
CA ALA A 332 6.25 -7.36 -11.78
C ALA A 332 5.53 -8.09 -10.64
N HIS A 333 4.32 -8.57 -10.90
CA HIS A 333 3.63 -9.50 -10.02
C HIS A 333 4.25 -10.89 -10.16
N GLU A 334 4.40 -11.63 -9.06
CA GLU A 334 5.06 -12.94 -9.02
C GLU A 334 4.41 -14.01 -9.93
N ASN A 335 3.09 -13.93 -10.15
CA ASN A 335 2.36 -14.73 -11.15
C ASN A 335 3.02 -14.79 -12.54
N ILE A 336 3.76 -13.76 -12.94
CA ILE A 336 4.49 -13.74 -14.22
C ILE A 336 5.53 -14.87 -14.35
N LEU A 337 6.03 -15.35 -13.22
CA LEU A 337 6.99 -16.45 -13.11
C LEU A 337 6.29 -17.82 -13.03
N GLY A 338 4.97 -17.85 -12.87
CA GLY A 338 4.21 -19.07 -12.61
C GLY A 338 4.22 -19.50 -11.14
N CYS A 339 4.39 -18.55 -10.21
CA CYS A 339 4.32 -18.82 -8.77
C CYS A 339 3.25 -17.95 -8.09
N GLU A 340 2.50 -18.54 -7.15
CA GLU A 340 1.52 -17.81 -6.33
C GLU A 340 2.17 -16.99 -5.22
N SER A 341 3.35 -17.40 -4.74
CA SER A 341 4.13 -16.65 -3.74
C SER A 341 5.60 -17.01 -3.78
N LEU A 342 6.46 -16.05 -4.14
CA LEU A 342 7.91 -16.17 -4.15
C LEU A 342 8.50 -16.48 -2.78
N HIS A 343 7.82 -16.06 -1.71
CA HIS A 343 8.22 -16.39 -0.34
C HIS A 343 8.07 -17.88 -0.04
N ASN A 344 7.00 -18.51 -0.53
CA ASN A 344 6.70 -19.91 -0.28
C ASN A 344 7.43 -20.85 -1.26
N THR A 345 7.66 -20.39 -2.50
CA THR A 345 8.37 -21.16 -3.55
C THR A 345 9.63 -20.42 -4.03
N PRO A 346 10.68 -20.34 -3.18
CA PRO A 346 11.91 -19.65 -3.54
C PRO A 346 12.74 -20.38 -4.60
N ASN A 347 12.52 -21.68 -4.79
CA ASN A 347 13.20 -22.48 -5.81
C ASN A 347 12.41 -22.47 -7.12
N HIS A 348 13.09 -22.19 -8.22
CA HIS A 348 12.51 -22.12 -9.55
C HIS A 348 11.90 -23.44 -10.04
N GLU A 349 12.33 -24.57 -9.50
CA GLU A 349 11.79 -25.89 -9.84
C GLU A 349 10.32 -26.04 -9.43
N ASP A 350 9.90 -25.29 -8.41
CA ASP A 350 8.53 -25.27 -7.88
C ASP A 350 7.63 -24.28 -8.65
N TRP A 351 8.18 -23.52 -9.60
CA TRP A 351 7.40 -22.60 -10.42
C TRP A 351 6.70 -23.35 -11.55
N GLU A 352 5.43 -23.03 -11.78
CA GLU A 352 4.68 -23.64 -12.86
C GLU A 352 5.27 -23.24 -14.21
N LYS A 353 5.69 -24.25 -14.99
CA LYS A 353 6.14 -24.08 -16.36
C LYS A 353 4.95 -23.84 -17.28
N THR A 354 4.29 -22.69 -17.10
CA THR A 354 3.20 -22.25 -17.96
C THR A 354 3.75 -21.82 -19.31
N LYS A 355 3.09 -22.25 -20.38
CA LYS A 355 3.42 -21.80 -21.73
C LYS A 355 3.10 -20.30 -21.82
N GLU A 356 4.10 -19.50 -22.15
CA GLU A 356 3.91 -18.06 -22.31
C GLU A 356 2.81 -17.77 -23.35
N SER A 357 1.95 -16.81 -23.04
CA SER A 357 0.86 -16.43 -23.93
C SER A 357 1.45 -15.80 -25.20
N ASN A 358 0.77 -15.99 -26.34
CA ASN A 358 1.18 -15.34 -27.59
C ASN A 358 1.20 -13.81 -27.47
N ALA A 359 0.34 -13.25 -26.61
CA ALA A 359 0.29 -11.83 -26.32
C ALA A 359 1.55 -11.34 -25.61
N TRP A 360 2.01 -12.07 -24.59
CA TRP A 360 3.27 -11.79 -23.87
C TRP A 360 4.47 -11.87 -24.81
N ILE A 361 4.56 -12.92 -25.62
CA ILE A 361 5.63 -13.08 -26.61
C ILE A 361 5.61 -11.94 -27.64
N ALA A 362 4.43 -11.53 -28.11
CA ALA A 362 4.30 -10.42 -29.05
C ALA A 362 4.72 -9.08 -28.44
N LEU A 363 4.33 -8.81 -27.19
CA LEU A 363 4.76 -7.63 -26.43
C LEU A 363 6.29 -7.54 -26.38
N ARG A 364 6.96 -8.60 -25.92
CA ARG A 364 8.43 -8.62 -25.77
C ARG A 364 9.21 -8.42 -27.07
N LYS A 365 8.56 -8.63 -28.23
CA LYS A 365 9.17 -8.44 -29.56
C LYS A 365 8.99 -7.02 -30.11
N LEU A 366 8.21 -6.17 -29.46
CA LEU A 366 8.07 -4.77 -29.86
C LEU A 366 9.38 -4.01 -29.61
N PRO A 367 9.88 -3.21 -30.56
CA PRO A 367 11.11 -2.43 -30.35
C PRO A 367 11.00 -1.46 -29.16
N GLU A 368 9.81 -0.93 -28.91
CA GLU A 368 9.55 0.02 -27.82
C GLU A 368 9.71 -0.62 -26.43
N THR A 369 9.66 -1.96 -26.31
CA THR A 369 9.94 -2.64 -25.03
C THR A 369 11.35 -2.45 -24.54
N ALA A 370 12.29 -1.96 -25.37
CA ALA A 370 13.61 -1.56 -24.92
C ALA A 370 13.55 -0.49 -23.80
N TYR A 371 12.49 0.32 -23.77
CA TYR A 371 12.22 1.36 -22.77
C TYR A 371 11.33 0.87 -21.62
N LEU A 372 10.95 -0.41 -21.59
CA LEU A 372 10.09 -0.97 -20.54
C LEU A 372 10.90 -1.91 -19.64
N GLY A 373 10.93 -1.60 -18.34
CA GLY A 373 11.56 -2.44 -17.32
C GLY A 373 10.55 -2.94 -16.30
N LEU A 374 10.62 -4.22 -15.94
CA LEU A 374 9.85 -4.79 -14.83
C LEU A 374 10.79 -5.37 -13.79
N ALA A 375 10.53 -5.12 -12.51
CA ALA A 375 11.37 -5.58 -11.41
C ALA A 375 10.59 -6.33 -10.32
N LEU A 376 11.22 -7.33 -9.69
CA LEU A 376 10.67 -8.10 -8.57
C LEU A 376 11.82 -8.69 -7.72
N PRO A 377 11.57 -9.20 -6.50
CA PRO A 377 10.37 -9.05 -5.68
C PRO A 377 10.34 -7.68 -5.00
N ARG A 378 9.35 -7.46 -4.15
CA ARG A 378 9.27 -6.28 -3.29
C ARG A 378 10.42 -6.24 -2.25
N PHE A 379 10.64 -5.09 -1.62
CA PHE A 379 11.65 -4.92 -0.57
C PHE A 379 11.09 -4.19 0.65
N MET A 380 11.66 -4.43 1.83
CA MET A 380 11.13 -3.93 3.10
C MET A 380 11.36 -2.42 3.24
N LEU A 381 10.30 -1.66 3.51
CA LEU A 381 10.35 -0.19 3.66
C LEU A 381 10.55 0.27 5.10
N ARG A 382 9.99 -0.46 6.08
CA ARG A 382 10.20 -0.20 7.51
C ARG A 382 10.27 -1.49 8.32
N LEU A 383 10.86 -1.40 9.51
CA LEU A 383 10.76 -2.47 10.51
C LEU A 383 9.33 -2.50 11.10
N PRO A 384 8.84 -3.68 11.51
CA PRO A 384 7.64 -3.78 12.32
C PRO A 384 7.80 -3.00 13.64
N TYR A 385 6.72 -2.40 14.13
CA TYR A 385 6.72 -1.70 15.42
C TYR A 385 6.82 -2.68 16.58
N GLY A 386 7.65 -2.36 17.56
CA GLY A 386 7.94 -3.21 18.72
C GLY A 386 9.05 -2.63 19.59
N GLU A 387 9.14 -3.12 20.84
CA GLU A 387 10.10 -2.61 21.84
C GLU A 387 11.56 -2.76 21.38
N ASP A 388 11.90 -3.90 20.79
CA ASP A 388 13.25 -4.21 20.28
C ASP A 388 13.54 -3.62 18.89
N THR A 389 12.56 -3.00 18.23
CA THR A 389 12.64 -2.50 16.85
C THR A 389 12.34 -1.00 16.76
N ASP A 390 11.09 -0.64 16.49
CA ASP A 390 10.59 0.73 16.40
C ASP A 390 9.51 0.92 17.47
N PRO A 391 9.84 1.49 18.64
CA PRO A 391 8.97 1.47 19.81
C PRO A 391 7.81 2.46 19.66
N VAL A 392 6.64 2.06 20.15
CA VAL A 392 5.43 2.90 20.23
C VAL A 392 5.33 3.48 21.64
N GLU A 393 5.12 4.79 21.76
CA GLU A 393 5.22 5.47 23.06
C GLU A 393 3.92 5.41 23.87
N ILE A 394 2.75 5.49 23.20
CA ILE A 394 1.46 5.67 23.89
C ILE A 394 0.89 4.34 24.38
N LEU A 395 1.16 3.27 23.65
CA LEU A 395 0.66 1.93 23.97
C LEU A 395 1.79 0.91 23.96
N GLU A 396 1.67 -0.09 24.83
CA GLU A 396 2.52 -1.28 24.78
C GLU A 396 2.11 -2.09 23.55
N PHE A 397 2.83 -1.85 22.45
CA PHE A 397 2.49 -2.38 21.15
C PHE A 397 3.62 -3.21 20.58
N ASP A 398 3.23 -4.38 20.12
CA ASP A 398 4.03 -5.20 19.22
C ASP A 398 3.16 -5.50 18.00
N GLU A 399 3.62 -5.09 16.83
CA GLU A 399 2.96 -5.31 15.54
C GLU A 399 2.99 -6.79 15.15
N MET A 400 4.05 -7.51 15.51
CA MET A 400 4.25 -8.93 15.18
C MET A 400 4.64 -9.74 16.43
N PRO A 401 3.71 -9.90 17.41
CA PRO A 401 4.00 -10.57 18.68
C PRO A 401 4.23 -12.09 18.55
N TYR A 402 3.90 -12.66 17.38
CA TYR A 402 4.03 -14.07 17.07
C TYR A 402 5.16 -14.32 16.06
N ALA A 403 5.10 -15.45 15.34
CA ALA A 403 6.03 -15.69 14.25
C ALA A 403 5.90 -14.62 13.15
N SER A 404 6.99 -14.39 12.43
CA SER A 404 6.98 -13.45 11.30
C SER A 404 5.99 -13.93 10.21
N ILE A 405 4.97 -13.12 9.92
CA ILE A 405 4.04 -13.40 8.82
C ILE A 405 4.42 -12.51 7.64
N HIS A 406 4.75 -13.13 6.51
CA HIS A 406 5.34 -12.43 5.37
C HIS A 406 4.50 -11.25 4.85
N ASN A 407 3.20 -11.42 4.71
CA ASN A 407 2.30 -10.41 4.15
C ASN A 407 2.04 -9.23 5.10
N LEU A 408 2.41 -9.35 6.38
CA LEU A 408 2.20 -8.28 7.37
C LEU A 408 3.34 -7.25 7.36
N TYR A 409 4.46 -7.53 6.70
CA TYR A 409 5.53 -6.55 6.53
C TYR A 409 5.14 -5.50 5.50
N LEU A 410 5.64 -4.27 5.68
CA LEU A 410 5.46 -3.20 4.72
C LEU A 410 6.47 -3.32 3.56
N TRP A 411 6.01 -3.94 2.48
CA TRP A 411 6.78 -4.16 1.26
C TRP A 411 6.60 -3.03 0.24
N GLY A 412 7.70 -2.50 -0.26
CA GLY A 412 7.78 -1.50 -1.32
C GLY A 412 8.07 -2.09 -2.69
N ASN A 413 7.67 -1.37 -3.73
CA ASN A 413 7.82 -1.79 -5.11
C ASN A 413 9.28 -1.73 -5.57
N ALA A 414 9.76 -2.80 -6.22
CA ALA A 414 11.12 -2.88 -6.75
C ALA A 414 11.45 -1.80 -7.80
N SER A 415 10.43 -1.22 -8.46
CA SER A 415 10.61 -0.09 -9.37
C SER A 415 11.22 1.14 -8.68
N ILE A 416 10.96 1.30 -7.39
CA ILE A 416 11.50 2.38 -6.55
C ILE A 416 12.98 2.14 -6.25
N ALA A 417 13.36 0.89 -5.98
CA ALA A 417 14.78 0.51 -5.85
C ALA A 417 15.54 0.76 -7.16
N CYS A 418 14.94 0.48 -8.32
CA CYS A 418 15.53 0.76 -9.62
C CYS A 418 15.70 2.27 -9.86
N ALA A 419 14.68 3.08 -9.54
CA ALA A 419 14.75 4.53 -9.65
C ALA A 419 15.85 5.13 -8.76
N TYR A 420 15.97 4.65 -7.51
CA TYR A 420 17.04 5.02 -6.59
C TYR A 420 18.43 4.73 -7.18
N LEU A 421 18.63 3.52 -7.71
CA LEU A 421 19.92 3.12 -8.28
C LEU A 421 20.32 3.95 -9.50
N ILE A 422 19.36 4.33 -10.35
CA ILE A 422 19.62 5.22 -11.49
C ILE A 422 19.92 6.65 -11.00
N ALA A 423 19.15 7.15 -10.03
CA ALA A 423 19.34 8.47 -9.44
C ALA A 423 20.74 8.59 -8.82
N GLU A 424 21.15 7.61 -8.01
CA GLU A 424 22.48 7.54 -7.40
C GLU A 424 23.59 7.44 -8.45
N ALA A 425 23.35 6.72 -9.56
CA ALA A 425 24.30 6.66 -10.67
C ALA A 425 24.47 8.02 -11.37
N PHE A 426 23.38 8.79 -11.52
CA PHE A 426 23.44 10.17 -12.01
C PHE A 426 24.15 11.10 -11.03
N SER A 427 23.82 11.05 -9.73
CA SER A 427 24.48 11.90 -8.72
C SER A 427 26.00 11.75 -8.70
N ARG A 428 26.53 10.58 -9.09
CA ARG A 428 27.98 10.32 -9.15
C ARG A 428 28.64 10.62 -10.50
N ASN A 429 27.89 10.56 -11.61
CA ASN A 429 28.46 10.58 -12.97
C ASN A 429 27.79 11.57 -13.92
N GLU A 430 26.79 12.31 -13.46
CA GLU A 430 25.93 13.20 -14.26
C GLU A 430 25.42 12.45 -15.51
N TRP A 431 25.34 13.11 -16.67
CA TRP A 431 24.92 12.46 -17.92
C TRP A 431 25.91 11.44 -18.49
N ASN A 432 27.09 11.27 -17.90
CA ASN A 432 27.96 10.12 -18.20
C ASN A 432 27.55 8.85 -17.43
N LEU A 433 26.37 8.86 -16.78
CA LEU A 433 25.84 7.72 -16.07
C LEU A 433 25.76 6.48 -16.95
N ARG A 434 25.99 5.34 -16.33
CA ARG A 434 25.75 4.02 -16.92
C ARG A 434 24.83 3.26 -15.98
N PRO A 435 23.63 2.85 -16.41
CA PRO A 435 22.81 1.95 -15.62
C PRO A 435 23.63 0.71 -15.26
N GLY A 436 23.69 0.38 -13.97
CA GLY A 436 24.44 -0.75 -13.45
C GLY A 436 25.87 -0.46 -12.99
N SER A 437 26.33 0.79 -13.07
CA SER A 437 27.51 1.24 -12.32
C SER A 437 27.31 1.13 -10.81
N ILE A 438 26.06 1.26 -10.36
CA ILE A 438 25.62 1.10 -8.99
C ILE A 438 24.43 0.13 -9.01
N LEU A 439 24.53 -0.95 -8.25
CA LEU A 439 23.54 -2.02 -8.21
C LEU A 439 23.14 -2.42 -6.78
N ASP A 440 23.92 -2.03 -5.78
CA ASP A 440 23.71 -2.39 -4.38
C ASP A 440 22.98 -1.27 -3.64
N ILE A 441 21.99 -1.65 -2.84
CA ILE A 441 21.28 -0.77 -1.90
C ILE A 441 21.55 -1.31 -0.50
N GLU A 442 22.24 -0.52 0.31
CA GLU A 442 22.62 -0.87 1.68
C GLU A 442 21.74 -0.16 2.71
N ASN A 443 21.92 -0.50 3.99
CA ASN A 443 21.21 0.09 5.11
C ASN A 443 19.68 -0.06 5.00
N LEU A 444 19.20 -1.21 4.53
CA LEU A 444 17.78 -1.54 4.50
C LEU A 444 17.30 -2.12 5.84
N PRO A 445 16.00 -2.03 6.15
CA PRO A 445 15.41 -2.72 7.29
C PRO A 445 15.74 -4.21 7.29
N LEU A 446 16.27 -4.72 8.40
CA LEU A 446 16.59 -6.13 8.62
C LEU A 446 15.97 -6.58 9.94
N HIS A 447 14.78 -7.18 9.88
CA HIS A 447 14.07 -7.62 11.08
C HIS A 447 14.67 -8.95 11.59
N VAL A 448 15.04 -8.98 12.87
CA VAL A 448 15.52 -10.18 13.56
C VAL A 448 14.41 -10.66 14.49
N TYR A 449 13.95 -11.89 14.31
CA TYR A 449 12.88 -12.48 15.11
C TYR A 449 13.29 -13.86 15.64
N LYS A 450 12.64 -14.31 16.71
CA LYS A 450 12.89 -15.62 17.31
C LYS A 450 11.87 -16.63 16.80
N GLU A 451 12.35 -17.74 16.25
CA GLU A 451 11.52 -18.86 15.81
C GLU A 451 12.06 -20.15 16.44
N ALA A 452 11.21 -20.87 17.19
CA ALA A 452 11.61 -22.11 17.87
C ALA A 452 12.92 -22.00 18.68
N SER A 453 13.14 -20.87 19.37
CA SER A 453 14.35 -20.50 20.14
C SER A 453 15.63 -20.19 19.34
N GLU A 454 15.57 -20.18 18.01
CA GLU A 454 16.64 -19.71 17.14
C GLU A 454 16.38 -18.28 16.65
N SER A 455 17.40 -17.43 16.65
CA SER A 455 17.32 -16.11 16.02
C SER A 455 17.43 -16.24 14.51
N ARG A 456 16.43 -15.74 13.78
CA ARG A 456 16.39 -15.69 12.32
C ARG A 456 16.26 -14.26 11.85
N THR A 457 16.72 -14.02 10.62
CA THR A 457 16.58 -12.71 9.96
C THR A 457 15.58 -12.81 8.83
N LYS A 458 14.66 -11.84 8.74
CA LYS A 458 13.81 -11.67 7.56
C LYS A 458 14.66 -11.01 6.47
N PRO A 459 14.76 -11.58 5.26
CA PRO A 459 15.52 -10.95 4.18
C PRO A 459 14.93 -9.57 3.80
N CYS A 460 15.78 -8.67 3.30
CA CYS A 460 15.38 -7.31 2.93
C CYS A 460 14.50 -7.26 1.68
N ALA A 461 14.63 -8.24 0.77
CA ALA A 461 13.65 -8.51 -0.27
C ALA A 461 12.80 -9.74 0.11
N GLU A 462 11.65 -9.97 -0.53
CA GLU A 462 10.71 -11.02 -0.11
C GLU A 462 11.30 -12.43 -0.06
N VAL A 463 12.32 -12.66 -0.90
CA VAL A 463 12.99 -13.95 -1.07
C VAL A 463 14.50 -13.76 -1.30
N VAL A 464 15.28 -14.76 -0.89
CA VAL A 464 16.68 -14.93 -1.28
C VAL A 464 16.72 -15.89 -2.46
N PHE A 465 16.95 -15.37 -3.66
CA PHE A 465 17.02 -16.21 -4.86
C PHE A 465 18.29 -17.07 -4.91
N THR A 466 18.17 -18.22 -5.57
CA THR A 466 19.33 -18.95 -6.09
C THR A 466 19.83 -18.30 -7.38
N GLU A 467 21.06 -18.62 -7.79
CA GLU A 467 21.62 -18.13 -9.06
C GLU A 467 20.75 -18.56 -10.26
N ASP A 468 20.32 -19.82 -10.30
CA ASP A 468 19.46 -20.36 -11.36
C ASP A 468 18.10 -19.64 -11.42
N ALA A 469 17.49 -19.35 -10.26
CA ALA A 469 16.23 -18.62 -10.21
C ALA A 469 16.40 -17.20 -10.77
N ALA A 470 17.48 -16.51 -10.40
CA ALA A 470 17.80 -15.18 -10.93
C ALA A 470 18.04 -15.19 -12.44
N GLU A 471 18.74 -16.20 -12.97
CA GLU A 471 18.96 -16.36 -14.41
C GLU A 471 17.64 -16.57 -15.18
N ILE A 472 16.74 -17.41 -14.66
CA ILE A 472 15.42 -17.64 -15.27
C ILE A 472 14.58 -16.36 -15.30
N ILE A 473 14.59 -15.58 -14.21
CA ILE A 473 13.90 -14.29 -14.15
C ILE A 473 14.46 -13.33 -15.22
N LEU A 474 15.80 -13.28 -15.37
CA LEU A 474 16.46 -12.45 -16.39
C LEU A 474 16.09 -12.89 -17.83
N LEU A 475 16.02 -14.19 -18.10
CA LEU A 475 15.59 -14.71 -19.41
C LEU A 475 14.14 -14.31 -19.76
N LYS A 476 13.30 -14.10 -18.74
CA LYS A 476 11.94 -13.59 -18.90
C LYS A 476 11.84 -12.08 -19.12
N GLY A 477 12.97 -11.35 -19.17
CA GLY A 477 12.96 -9.90 -19.38
C GLY A 477 12.72 -9.11 -18.09
N ILE A 478 12.78 -9.76 -16.93
CA ILE A 478 12.47 -9.15 -15.64
C ILE A 478 13.76 -8.94 -14.85
N MET A 479 13.85 -7.85 -14.09
CA MET A 479 15.01 -7.50 -13.29
C MET A 479 14.85 -8.03 -11.84
N PRO A 480 15.62 -9.04 -11.42
CA PRO A 480 15.54 -9.55 -10.05
C PRO A 480 16.31 -8.67 -9.07
N LEU A 481 15.66 -8.35 -7.95
CA LEU A 481 16.23 -7.70 -6.78
C LEU A 481 16.67 -8.78 -5.77
N LEU A 482 17.98 -8.98 -5.65
CA LEU A 482 18.60 -10.06 -4.89
C LEU A 482 18.82 -9.63 -3.45
N SER A 483 18.18 -10.29 -2.48
CA SER A 483 18.51 -10.09 -1.06
C SER A 483 19.71 -10.92 -0.63
N TYR A 484 20.62 -10.32 0.15
CA TYR A 484 21.70 -11.06 0.78
C TYR A 484 21.24 -11.65 2.11
N LYS A 485 21.55 -12.94 2.34
CA LYS A 485 21.20 -13.61 3.60
C LYS A 485 21.92 -12.96 4.77
N ASN A 486 21.19 -12.64 5.84
CA ASN A 486 21.69 -12.03 7.07
C ASN A 486 22.41 -10.67 6.88
N GLN A 487 22.09 -9.92 5.82
CA GLN A 487 22.67 -8.61 5.57
C GLN A 487 21.57 -7.60 5.25
N ASN A 488 21.76 -6.37 5.68
CA ASN A 488 20.85 -5.25 5.48
C ASN A 488 21.01 -4.61 4.09
N ARG A 489 21.08 -5.44 3.04
CA ARG A 489 21.28 -4.98 1.67
C ARG A 489 20.58 -5.86 0.63
N VAL A 490 20.25 -5.23 -0.49
CA VAL A 490 19.78 -5.88 -1.72
C VAL A 490 20.62 -5.44 -2.90
N ARG A 491 20.60 -6.21 -3.98
CA ARG A 491 21.28 -5.90 -5.23
C ARG A 491 20.38 -6.13 -6.42
N LEU A 492 20.25 -5.16 -7.30
CA LEU A 492 19.66 -5.39 -8.61
C LEU A 492 20.65 -6.23 -9.44
N ALA A 493 20.22 -7.35 -10.03
CA ALA A 493 21.15 -8.20 -10.78
C ALA A 493 21.78 -7.45 -11.97
N ARG A 494 20.95 -6.76 -12.75
CA ARG A 494 21.33 -5.80 -13.79
C ARG A 494 20.11 -5.02 -14.27
N PHE A 495 20.34 -3.86 -14.87
CA PHE A 495 19.30 -3.17 -15.64
C PHE A 495 19.09 -3.89 -16.98
N GLN A 496 17.85 -4.28 -17.24
CA GLN A 496 17.46 -4.98 -18.46
C GLN A 496 16.05 -4.55 -18.86
N SER A 497 15.79 -4.48 -20.16
CA SER A 497 14.45 -4.27 -20.69
C SER A 497 13.65 -5.58 -20.73
N LEU A 498 12.34 -5.44 -20.96
CA LEU A 498 11.42 -6.55 -21.16
C LEU A 498 11.63 -7.27 -22.50
N SER A 499 12.47 -6.74 -23.37
CA SER A 499 12.67 -7.21 -24.74
C SER A 499 13.11 -8.68 -24.85
N ASP A 500 12.77 -9.30 -25.97
CA ASP A 500 13.26 -10.61 -26.40
C ASP A 500 13.86 -10.48 -27.82
N PRO A 501 15.18 -10.66 -28.02
CA PRO A 501 16.18 -11.11 -27.04
C PRO A 501 16.45 -10.09 -25.92
N PRO A 502 16.96 -10.53 -24.75
CA PRO A 502 17.30 -9.64 -23.64
C PRO A 502 18.23 -8.50 -24.07
N ALA A 503 17.85 -7.26 -23.73
CA ALA A 503 18.62 -6.05 -24.04
C ALA A 503 18.77 -5.17 -22.81
N ASN A 504 19.74 -4.27 -22.82
CA ASN A 504 19.87 -3.25 -21.78
C ASN A 504 18.65 -2.33 -21.78
N LEU A 505 18.27 -1.83 -20.60
CA LEU A 505 17.20 -0.84 -20.49
C LEU A 505 17.62 0.47 -21.19
N ALA A 506 16.84 0.87 -22.18
CA ALA A 506 17.05 2.10 -22.93
C ALA A 506 16.59 3.33 -22.13
N GLY A 507 17.16 4.48 -22.45
CA GLY A 507 16.85 5.75 -21.80
C GLY A 507 17.70 6.88 -22.37
N PRO A 508 17.66 8.08 -21.81
CA PRO A 508 18.39 9.21 -22.41
C PRO A 508 19.92 9.05 -22.39
N TRP A 509 20.44 8.06 -21.66
CA TRP A 509 21.85 7.69 -21.59
C TRP A 509 22.31 6.73 -22.71
N THR A 510 21.41 6.23 -23.57
CA THR A 510 21.76 5.23 -24.59
C THR A 510 22.23 5.80 -25.92
#